data_AF-A0A972UUC9-F1
#
_entry.id   AF-A0A972UUC9-F1
#
_cell.length_a   1.000
_cell.length_b   1.000
_cell.length_c   1.000
_cell.angle_alpha   90.00
_cell.angle_beta   90.00
_cell.angle_gamma   90.00
#
_symmetry.space_group_name_H-M   'P 1'
#
loop_
_entity.id
_entity.type
_entity.pdbx_description
1 polymer ?
#
loop_
_entity_poly.entity_id
_entity_poly.type
_entity_poly.pdbx_seq_one_letter_code
_entity_poly.pdbx_strand_id
1 'polypeptide(L)'
;IDQVAKIISNGDDCPSTLLHRVSSEFLEIYNSADLILSKGMGNYEGLMNETDPRLFYLLMIKCTVIGKVMGVKKGGFVVKQNHP
;
A
#
# COMPACT_ATOMS: atom_id res chain seq x y z
N ILE A 1 -7.43 -13.78 -11.58
CA ILE A 1 -6.20 -13.08 -11.12
C ILE A 1 -5.13 -14.10 -10.77
N ASP A 2 -5.51 -15.16 -10.06
CA ASP A 2 -4.87 -16.47 -9.97
C ASP A 2 -4.22 -17.04 -11.26
N GLN A 3 -4.69 -16.69 -12.46
CA GLN A 3 -4.05 -17.10 -13.72
C GLN A 3 -2.72 -16.38 -14.02
N VAL A 4 -2.48 -15.21 -13.41
CA VAL A 4 -1.32 -14.34 -13.70
C VAL A 4 -0.50 -14.00 -12.45
N ALA A 5 -0.97 -14.40 -11.27
CA ALA A 5 -0.32 -14.11 -10.00
C ALA A 5 -0.68 -15.17 -8.95
N LYS A 6 0.28 -15.50 -8.06
CA LYS A 6 -0.01 -16.24 -6.83
C LYS A 6 -0.87 -15.36 -5.93
N ILE A 7 -2.01 -15.88 -5.49
CA ILE A 7 -2.91 -15.17 -4.56
C ILE A 7 -2.57 -15.56 -3.13
N ILE A 8 -2.34 -14.56 -2.31
CA ILE A 8 -2.03 -14.71 -0.89
C ILE A 8 -2.95 -13.79 -0.09
N SER A 9 -3.30 -14.23 1.11
CA SER A 9 -3.92 -13.35 2.11
C SER A 9 -2.81 -12.64 2.90
N ASN A 10 -3.07 -11.40 3.34
CA ASN A 10 -2.18 -10.76 4.32
C ASN A 10 -2.41 -11.31 5.74
N GLY A 11 -3.45 -12.11 5.95
CA GLY A 11 -3.77 -12.74 7.23
C GLY A 11 -4.44 -11.82 8.26
N ASP A 12 -4.83 -10.60 7.88
CA ASP A 12 -5.51 -9.66 8.77
C ASP A 12 -6.82 -9.14 8.15
N ASP A 13 -7.86 -8.95 8.97
CA ASP A 13 -9.20 -8.53 8.53
C ASP A 13 -9.38 -6.99 8.53
N CYS A 14 -8.29 -6.23 8.67
CA CYS A 14 -8.32 -4.78 8.49
C CYS A 14 -8.52 -4.43 7.00
N PRO A 15 -9.24 -3.34 6.67
CA PRO A 15 -9.33 -2.82 5.30
C PRO A 15 -8.00 -2.23 4.77
N SER A 16 -6.88 -2.47 5.45
CA SER A 16 -5.55 -1.97 5.16
C SER A 16 -4.50 -3.07 5.42
N THR A 17 -3.25 -2.79 5.07
CA THR A 17 -2.10 -3.62 5.42
C THR A 17 -1.34 -2.95 6.56
N LEU A 18 -1.33 -3.60 7.73
CA LEU A 18 -0.59 -3.17 8.91
C LEU A 18 0.49 -4.22 9.19
N LEU A 19 1.77 -3.92 8.89
CA LEU A 19 2.84 -4.93 8.91
C LEU A 19 3.06 -5.62 10.26
N HIS A 20 2.64 -5.01 11.36
CA HIS A 20 2.70 -5.59 12.70
C HIS A 20 1.54 -6.56 13.02
N ARG A 21 0.54 -6.69 12.14
CA ARG A 21 -0.65 -7.55 12.31
C ARG A 21 -0.79 -8.65 11.27
N VAL A 22 -0.10 -8.52 10.12
CA VAL A 22 -0.15 -9.51 9.04
C VAL A 22 0.45 -10.85 9.47
N SER A 23 0.10 -11.91 8.74
CA SER A 23 0.67 -13.24 8.97
C SER A 23 2.18 -13.26 8.71
N SER A 24 2.88 -14.21 9.35
CA SER A 24 4.31 -14.43 9.11
C SER A 24 4.60 -14.78 7.64
N GLU A 25 3.74 -15.57 7.00
CA GLU A 25 3.86 -15.90 5.57
C GLU A 25 3.83 -14.65 4.68
N PHE A 26 2.88 -13.74 4.94
CA PHE A 26 2.80 -12.49 4.17
C PHE A 26 4.00 -11.59 4.43
N LEU A 27 4.45 -11.49 5.69
CA LEU A 27 5.58 -10.65 6.06
C LEU A 27 6.89 -11.13 5.40
N GLU A 28 7.11 -12.44 5.29
CA GLU A 28 8.25 -13.01 4.56
C GLU A 28 8.21 -12.65 3.07
N ILE A 29 7.04 -12.69 2.45
CA ILE A 29 6.86 -12.30 1.04
C ILE A 29 7.08 -10.79 0.87
N TYR A 30 6.52 -9.96 1.76
CA TYR A 30 6.73 -8.52 1.77
C TYR A 30 8.22 -8.18 1.87
N ASN A 31 8.94 -8.83 2.79
CA ASN A 31 10.36 -8.58 3.02
C ASN A 31 11.26 -9.02 1.86
N SER A 32 10.88 -10.08 1.13
CA SER A 32 11.65 -10.61 0.00
C SER A 32 11.34 -9.95 -1.35
N ALA A 33 10.28 -9.15 -1.45
CA ALA A 33 9.89 -8.51 -2.70
C ALA A 33 10.92 -7.47 -3.18
N ASP A 34 11.21 -7.43 -4.47
CA ASP A 34 12.05 -6.39 -5.09
C ASP A 34 11.28 -5.07 -5.33
N LEU A 35 9.96 -5.17 -5.53
CA LEU A 35 9.06 -4.06 -5.80
C LEU A 35 7.68 -4.35 -5.19
N ILE A 36 7.07 -3.33 -4.57
CA ILE A 36 5.78 -3.44 -3.91
C ILE A 36 4.83 -2.38 -4.47
N LEU A 37 3.75 -2.81 -5.13
CA LEU A 37 2.70 -1.92 -5.63
C LEU A 37 1.49 -1.94 -4.70
N SER A 38 1.45 -1.00 -3.76
CA SER A 38 0.33 -0.80 -2.84
C SER A 38 -0.81 -0.06 -3.52
N LYS A 39 -2.00 -0.67 -3.55
CA LYS A 39 -3.17 -0.12 -4.25
C LYS A 39 -4.17 0.47 -3.25
N GLY A 40 -4.67 1.66 -3.58
CA GLY A 40 -5.77 2.31 -2.87
C GLY A 40 -5.36 3.10 -1.61
N MET A 41 -6.24 4.00 -1.19
CA MET A 41 -5.98 4.93 -0.08
C MET A 41 -5.88 4.24 1.29
N GLY A 42 -6.63 3.14 1.51
CA GLY A 42 -6.57 2.39 2.77
C GLY A 42 -5.19 1.79 3.03
N ASN A 43 -4.58 1.15 2.01
CA ASN A 43 -3.22 0.64 2.14
C ASN A 43 -2.16 1.76 2.23
N TYR A 44 -2.38 2.91 1.59
CA TYR A 44 -1.52 4.08 1.82
C TYR A 44 -1.55 4.48 3.29
N GLU A 45 -2.72 4.65 3.90
CA GLU A 45 -2.85 5.06 5.31
C GLU A 45 -2.18 4.07 6.28
N GLY A 46 -2.21 2.76 5.98
CA GLY A 46 -1.57 1.74 6.82
C GLY A 46 -0.05 1.64 6.65
N LEU A 47 0.47 1.97 5.47
CA LEU A 47 1.88 1.77 5.13
C LEU A 47 2.68 3.08 4.97
N MET A 48 2.05 4.26 5.04
CA MET A 48 2.70 5.55 4.77
C MET A 48 3.80 5.94 5.75
N ASN A 49 3.89 5.26 6.89
CA ASN A 49 4.95 5.47 7.89
C ASN A 49 6.11 4.46 7.74
N GLU A 50 5.96 3.46 6.88
CA GLU A 50 7.05 2.55 6.57
C GLU A 50 8.11 3.28 5.76
N THR A 51 9.39 3.03 6.03
CA THR A 51 10.49 3.59 5.24
C THR A 51 11.03 2.50 4.32
N ASP A 52 10.38 2.31 3.17
CA ASP A 52 10.74 1.27 2.22
C ASP A 52 10.75 1.82 0.78
N PRO A 53 11.94 1.97 0.15
CA PRO A 53 12.05 2.54 -1.20
C PRO A 53 11.46 1.63 -2.29
N ARG A 54 11.16 0.35 -1.97
CA ARG A 54 10.52 -0.60 -2.88
C ARG A 54 9.01 -0.40 -2.95
N LEU A 55 8.44 0.37 -2.01
CA LEU A 55 7.01 0.59 -1.89
C LEU A 55 6.56 1.76 -2.78
N PHE A 56 5.60 1.49 -3.66
CA PHE A 56 4.94 2.47 -4.51
C PHE A 56 3.44 2.44 -4.26
N TYR A 57 2.84 3.61 -4.19
CA TYR A 57 1.40 3.76 -4.02
C TYR A 57 0.75 4.14 -5.34
N LEU A 58 -0.27 3.38 -5.73
CA LEU A 58 -1.15 3.70 -6.85
C LEU A 58 -2.57 3.87 -6.30
N LEU A 59 -3.05 5.11 -6.21
CA LEU A 59 -4.33 5.42 -5.58
C LEU A 59 -5.09 6.54 -6.28
N MET A 60 -6.38 6.63 -5.96
CA MET A 60 -7.22 7.80 -6.21
C MET A 60 -7.46 8.52 -4.87
N ILE A 61 -7.33 9.84 -4.85
CA ILE A 61 -7.61 10.66 -3.67
C ILE A 61 -9.12 10.69 -3.42
N LYS A 62 -9.60 10.06 -2.35
CA LYS A 62 -11.03 10.02 -1.99
C LYS A 62 -11.44 11.08 -0.97
N CYS A 63 -10.50 11.62 -0.21
CA CYS A 63 -10.76 12.63 0.82
C CYS A 63 -9.83 13.84 0.67
N THR A 64 -10.29 15.01 1.12
CA THR A 64 -9.53 16.26 1.04
C THR A 64 -8.34 16.30 1.99
N VAL A 65 -8.38 15.54 3.09
CA VAL A 65 -7.28 15.46 4.06
C VAL A 65 -6.04 14.83 3.41
N ILE A 66 -6.16 13.62 2.86
CA ILE A 66 -5.07 12.97 2.13
C ILE A 66 -4.69 13.77 0.88
N GLY A 67 -5.67 14.39 0.20
CA GLY A 67 -5.39 15.28 -0.92
C GLY A 67 -4.46 16.44 -0.56
N LYS A 68 -4.62 17.05 0.62
CA LYS A 68 -3.71 18.09 1.11
C LYS A 68 -2.31 17.54 1.41
N VAL A 69 -2.21 16.37 2.04
CA VAL A 69 -0.93 15.70 2.33
C VAL A 69 -0.14 15.43 1.05
N MET A 70 -0.84 15.03 -0.03
CA MET A 70 -0.20 14.69 -1.30
C MET A 70 -0.11 15.86 -2.30
N GLY A 71 -0.70 17.02 -1.99
CA GLY A 71 -0.79 18.14 -2.93
C GLY A 71 -1.69 17.87 -4.14
N VAL A 72 -2.65 16.95 -4.04
CA VAL A 72 -3.52 16.50 -5.14
C VAL A 72 -5.00 16.67 -4.77
N LYS A 73 -5.81 17.15 -5.71
CA LYS A 73 -7.26 17.35 -5.49
C LYS A 73 -7.99 16.01 -5.34
N LYS A 74 -9.10 16.01 -4.59
CA LYS A 74 -10.03 14.86 -4.52
C LYS A 74 -10.46 14.45 -5.93
N GLY A 75 -10.45 13.15 -6.21
CA GLY A 75 -10.67 12.56 -7.53
C GLY A 75 -9.41 12.41 -8.39
N GLY A 76 -8.29 13.04 -8.00
CA GLY A 76 -7.02 12.89 -8.69
C GLY A 76 -6.40 11.50 -8.49
N PHE A 77 -5.64 11.05 -9.49
CA PHE A 77 -4.86 9.81 -9.46
C PHE A 77 -3.41 10.10 -9.11
N VAL A 78 -2.80 9.24 -8.31
CA VAL A 78 -1.42 9.39 -7.82
C VAL A 78 -0.66 8.10 -8.03
N VAL A 79 0.57 8.24 -8.53
CA VAL A 79 1.64 7.25 -8.42
C VAL A 79 2.75 7.91 -7.62
N LYS A 80 3.07 7.36 -6.44
CA LYS A 80 4.09 7.91 -5.54
C LYS A 80 5.03 6.79 -5.08
N GLN A 81 6.33 6.98 -5.25
CA GLN A 81 7.32 6.15 -4.57
C GLN A 81 7.42 6.57 -3.10
N ASN A 82 7.52 5.59 -2.22
CA ASN A 82 7.71 5.80 -0.80
C ASN A 82 9.18 6.13 -0.52
N HIS A 83 9.57 7.35 -0.88
CA HIS A 83 10.83 7.94 -0.47
C HIS A 83 10.64 8.81 0.78
N PRO A 84 11.65 8.84 1.68
CA PRO A 84 11.68 9.81 2.77
C PRO A 84 11.62 11.26 2.28
#